data_AF-A0A497KK20-F1
#
_entry.id   AF-A0A497KK20-F1
#
_cell.length_a   1.000
_cell.length_b   1.000
_cell.length_c   1.000
_cell.angle_alpha   90.00
_cell.angle_beta   90.00
_cell.angle_gamma   90.00
#
_symmetry.space_group_name_H-M   'P 1'
#
loop_
_entity.id
_entity.type
_entity.pdbx_description
1 polymer ?
#
loop_
_entity_poly.entity_id
_entity_poly.type
_entity_poly.pdbx_seq_one_letter_code
_entity_poly.pdbx_strand_id
1 'polypeptide(L)' 'HIDLRGIVRATDISAGLFIIEEAGGVYSINGELFGELPLTRATRCTVVAANTKRLHDEILELIE' A
#
# COMPACT_ATOMS: atom_id res chain seq x y z
N HIS A 1 -0.86 2.49 -7.05
CA HIS A 1 0.59 2.77 -6.91
C HIS A 1 1.28 1.49 -6.47
N ILE A 2 2.48 1.19 -6.96
CA ILE A 2 3.24 -0.02 -6.61
C ILE A 2 4.65 0.42 -6.23
N ASP A 3 5.06 0.18 -4.98
CA ASP A 3 6.45 0.30 -4.54
C ASP A 3 6.85 -0.94 -3.74
N LEU A 4 7.73 -1.76 -4.33
CA LEU A 4 8.28 -2.97 -3.72
C LEU A 4 9.74 -2.78 -3.26
N ARG A 5 10.28 -1.58 -3.40
CA ARG A 5 11.68 -1.27 -3.08
C ARG A 5 11.89 -1.02 -1.59
N GLY A 6 10.81 -0.82 -0.84
CA GLY A 6 10.87 -0.52 0.59
C GLY A 6 11.39 0.89 0.89
N ILE A 7 11.32 1.81 -0.07
CA ILE A 7 11.90 3.16 0.08
C ILE A 7 10.89 4.23 0.48
N VAL A 8 9.60 3.97 0.33
CA VAL A 8 8.55 4.90 0.78
C VAL A 8 8.39 4.83 2.29
N ARG A 9 8.17 6.00 2.91
CA ARG A 9 7.96 6.11 4.36
C ARG A 9 6.49 6.28 4.68
N ALA A 10 6.14 6.04 5.94
CA ALA A 10 4.82 6.33 6.51
C ALA A 10 4.28 7.68 6.03
N THR A 11 5.08 8.73 6.23
CA THR A 11 4.72 10.11 5.89
C THR A 11 4.49 10.35 4.41
N ASP A 12 5.11 9.56 3.53
CA ASP A 12 4.97 9.73 2.08
C ASP A 12 3.62 9.19 1.58
N ILE A 13 3.02 8.23 2.29
CA ILE A 13 1.84 7.47 1.81
C ILE A 13 0.58 7.63 2.66
N SER A 14 0.66 7.99 3.96
CA SER A 14 -0.50 7.95 4.88
C SER A 14 -1.73 8.71 4.36
N ALA A 15 -1.57 9.94 3.89
CA ALA A 15 -2.69 10.72 3.36
C ALA A 15 -3.28 10.09 2.08
N GLY A 16 -2.41 9.53 1.22
CA GLY A 16 -2.85 8.86 -0.01
C GLY A 16 -3.62 7.58 0.26
N LEU A 17 -3.18 6.77 1.24
CA LEU A 17 -3.88 5.54 1.62
C LEU A 17 -5.26 5.81 2.21
N PHE A 18 -5.39 6.83 3.06
CA PHE A 18 -6.67 7.27 3.59
C PHE A 18 -7.65 7.66 2.45
N ILE A 19 -7.17 8.45 1.46
CA ILE A 19 -8.00 8.83 0.30
C ILE A 19 -8.37 7.60 -0.55
N ILE A 20 -7.44 6.67 -0.77
CA ILE A 20 -7.68 5.45 -1.55
C ILE A 20 -8.79 4.62 -0.91
N GLU A 21 -8.76 4.46 0.42
CA GLU A 21 -9.76 3.69 1.17
C GLU A 21 -11.15 4.31 1.02
N GLU A 22 -11.28 5.62 1.24
CA GLU A 22 -12.54 6.36 1.09
C GLU A 22 -13.07 6.35 -0.35
N ALA A 23 -12.17 6.25 -1.33
CA ALA A 23 -12.53 6.12 -2.74
C ALA A 23 -12.93 4.68 -3.15
N GLY A 24 -12.97 3.73 -2.22
CA GLY A 24 -13.27 2.31 -2.49
C GLY A 24 -12.11 1.54 -3.14
N GLY A 25 -10.91 2.11 -3.12
CA GLY A 25 -9.68 1.44 -3.56
C GLY A 25 -9.18 0.44 -2.51
N VAL A 26 -8.20 -0.37 -2.93
CA VAL A 26 -7.64 -1.45 -2.13
C VAL A 26 -6.14 -1.28 -2.06
N TYR A 27 -5.55 -1.48 -0.88
CA TYR A 27 -4.11 -1.46 -0.70
C TYR A 27 -3.62 -2.54 0.26
N SER A 28 -2.35 -2.92 0.08
CA SER A 28 -1.59 -3.72 1.04
C SER A 28 -0.31 -2.99 1.43
N ILE A 29 0.05 -3.07 2.70
CA ILE A 29 1.31 -2.58 3.26
C ILE A 29 2.11 -3.80 3.69
N ASN A 30 3.36 -3.93 3.24
CA ASN A 30 4.22 -5.07 3.61
C ASN A 30 3.57 -6.45 3.35
N GLY A 31 2.72 -6.55 2.31
CA GLY A 31 1.98 -7.76 1.96
C GLY A 31 0.69 -7.98 2.77
N GLU A 32 0.41 -7.15 3.77
CA GLU A 32 -0.80 -7.21 4.57
C GLU A 32 -1.89 -6.29 4.00
N LEU A 33 -3.04 -6.87 3.66
CA LEU A 33 -4.20 -6.16 3.13
C LEU A 33 -4.75 -5.20 4.20
N PHE A 34 -4.85 -3.91 3.86
CA PHE A 34 -5.17 -2.84 4.81
C PHE A 34 -4.28 -2.86 6.08
N GLY A 35 -3.01 -3.25 5.90
CA GLY A 35 -2.06 -3.38 7.01
C GLY A 35 -1.76 -2.05 7.71
N GLU A 36 -1.31 -2.16 8.96
CA GLU A 36 -0.95 -1.00 9.77
C GLU A 36 0.53 -0.61 9.63
N LEU A 37 0.83 0.65 9.95
CA LEU A 37 2.18 1.17 9.93
C LEU A 37 2.41 2.21 11.04
N PRO A 38 3.45 2.06 11.88
CA PRO A 38 3.82 3.08 12.84
C PRO A 38 4.12 4.43 12.17
N LEU A 39 3.44 5.50 12.59
CA LEU A 39 3.63 6.86 12.07
C LEU A 39 4.92 7.51 12.60
N THR A 40 6.06 7.03 12.11
CA THR A 40 7.38 7.60 12.40
C THR A 40 8.08 8.00 11.12
N ARG A 41 9.04 8.94 11.21
CA ARG A 41 9.86 9.35 10.06
C ARG A 41 10.78 8.25 9.52
N ALA A 42 11.10 7.26 10.35
CA ALA A 42 12.00 6.17 10.01
C ALA A 42 11.26 4.97 9.41
N THR A 43 9.94 4.86 9.64
CA THR A 43 9.17 3.71 9.20
C THR A 43 9.08 3.67 7.68
N ARG A 44 9.62 2.60 7.09
CA ARG A 44 9.60 2.30 5.66
C ARG A 44 8.71 1.10 5.39
N CYS A 45 8.16 1.03 4.19
CA CYS A 45 7.30 -0.08 3.79
C CYS A 45 7.35 -0.35 2.29
N THR A 46 6.87 -1.52 1.92
CA THR A 46 6.37 -1.77 0.56
C THR A 46 4.87 -1.49 0.55
N VAL A 47 4.36 -1.06 -0.61
CA VAL A 47 2.95 -0.76 -0.79
C VAL A 47 2.47 -1.18 -2.16
N VAL A 48 1.33 -1.84 -2.20
CA VAL A 48 0.58 -2.12 -3.43
C VAL A 48 -0.79 -1.49 -3.26
N ALA A 49 -1.20 -0.62 -4.16
CA ALA A 49 -2.52 0.00 -4.15
C ALA A 49 -3.14 -0.02 -5.54
N ALA A 50 -4.41 -0.41 -5.62
CA ALA A 50 -5.19 -0.51 -6.84
C ALA A 50 -6.61 0.04 -6.64
N ASN A 51 -7.31 0.30 -7.75
CA ASN A 51 -8.69 0.79 -7.73
C ASN A 51 -9.73 -0.32 -7.47
N THR A 52 -9.34 -1.60 -7.56
CA THR A 52 -10.23 -2.75 -7.36
C THR A 52 -9.46 -3.90 -6.73
N LYS A 53 -10.17 -4.77 -5.99
CA LYS A 53 -9.59 -5.98 -5.40
C LYS A 53 -9.02 -6.91 -6.48
N ARG A 54 -9.70 -7.06 -7.62
CA ARG A 54 -9.23 -7.90 -8.73
C ARG A 54 -7.85 -7.48 -9.24
N LEU A 55 -7.67 -6.20 -9.56
CA LEU A 55 -6.38 -5.71 -10.05
C LEU A 55 -5.30 -5.80 -8.96
N HIS A 56 -5.65 -5.53 -7.71
CA HIS A 56 -4.73 -5.70 -6.58
C HIS A 56 -4.21 -7.14 -6.51
N ASP A 57 -5.10 -8.12 -6.65
CA ASP A 57 -4.74 -9.54 -6.58
C ASP A 57 -3.91 -9.99 -7.78
N GLU A 58 -4.27 -9.54 -8.99
CA GLU A 58 -3.48 -9.76 -10.21
C GLU A 58 -2.05 -9.20 -10.07
N ILE A 59 -1.88 -8.06 -9.39
CA ILE A 59 -0.55 -7.51 -9.10
C ILE A 59 0.21 -8.42 -8.14
N LEU A 60 -0.44 -8.90 -7.07
CA LEU A 60 0.21 -9.76 -6.07
C LEU A 60 0.63 -11.11 -6.67
N GLU A 61 -0.20 -11.72 -7.53
CA GLU A 61 0.13 -12.96 -8.23
C GLU A 61 1.37 -12.85 -9.13
N LEU A 62 1.69 -11.65 -9.63
CA LEU A 62 2.88 -11.39 -10.47
C LEU A 62 4.14 -11.06 -9.68
N ILE A 63 4.01 -10.84 -8.37
CA ILE A 63 5.13 -10.55 -7.46
C ILE A 63 5.68 -11.84 -6.82
N GLU A 64 4.89 -12.93 -6.83
CA GLU A 64 5.34 -14.31 -6.57
C GLU A 64 6.19 -14.88 -7.71
#